data_AF-A0A1M5U359-F1
#
_entry.id   AF-A0A1M5U359-F1
#
_cell.length_a   1.000
_cell.length_b   1.000
_cell.length_c   1.000
_cell.angle_alpha   90.00
_cell.angle_beta   90.00
_cell.angle_gamma   90.00
#
_symmetry.space_group_name_H-M   'P 1'
#
loop_
_entity.id
_entity.type
_entity.pdbx_description
1 polymer ?
#
loop_
_entity_poly.entity_id
_entity_poly.type
_entity_poly.pdbx_seq_one_letter_code
_entity_poly.pdbx_strand_id
1 'polypeptide(L)'
;MLKYLSLSKGIQEQIIYDRENDKENPNKCQNESVVRRNEERDVESLWRPSFVRDIEKILHCPFYNRYADKTQVFSFYRNDDITRRGLHVQLVSRIARNIGSLLGLNLDLIEAISLGHDIGHTPFGHAGERFLSELLQDNTGRYFNHNVHSVRVLDTMFARNISLQTLDGVLCHNGEFEKRSIVQFLYVPFQISMLKLKNAMLTKRILIF
;
A
#
# COMPACT_ATOMS: atom_id res chain seq x y z
N MET A 1 31.11 0.03 -11.59
CA MET A 1 30.75 1.16 -10.72
C MET A 1 29.27 1.46 -10.91
N LEU A 2 28.49 1.54 -9.84
CA LEU A 2 27.06 1.86 -9.91
C LEU A 2 26.88 3.31 -10.38
N LYS A 3 25.99 3.53 -11.37
CA LYS A 3 25.62 4.88 -11.82
C LYS A 3 24.45 5.37 -10.98
N TYR A 4 24.66 6.41 -10.19
CA TYR A 4 23.61 7.04 -9.41
C TYR A 4 23.01 8.20 -10.21
N LEU A 5 21.68 8.22 -10.34
CA LEU A 5 20.96 9.36 -10.87
C LEU A 5 20.83 10.41 -9.76
N SER A 6 21.12 11.67 -10.06
CA SER A 6 20.92 12.80 -9.16
C SER A 6 19.72 13.64 -9.61
N LEU A 7 19.05 14.27 -8.64
CA LEU A 7 18.06 15.29 -8.94
C LEU A 7 18.73 16.50 -9.60
N SER A 8 17.99 17.26 -10.40
CA SER A 8 18.52 18.52 -10.94
C SER A 8 18.82 19.51 -9.82
N LYS A 9 19.83 20.37 -10.02
CA LYS A 9 20.26 21.35 -9.01
C LYS A 9 19.12 22.25 -8.54
N GLY A 10 18.30 22.76 -9.45
CA GLY A 10 17.17 23.63 -9.11
C GLY A 10 16.09 22.94 -8.26
N ILE A 11 15.83 21.64 -8.49
CA ILE A 11 14.89 20.89 -7.63
C ILE A 11 15.48 20.72 -6.23
N GLN A 12 16.78 20.44 -6.13
CA GLN A 12 17.44 20.30 -4.83
C GLN A 12 17.38 21.62 -4.03
N GLU A 13 17.69 22.75 -4.68
CA GLU A 13 17.61 24.08 -4.07
C GLU A 13 16.19 24.40 -3.60
N GLN A 14 15.16 24.08 -4.40
CA GLN A 14 13.77 24.27 -4.00
C GLN A 14 13.38 23.42 -2.78
N ILE A 15 13.78 22.14 -2.75
CA ILE A 15 13.49 21.26 -1.62
C ILE A 15 14.18 21.76 -0.34
N ILE A 16 15.43 22.25 -0.45
CA ILE A 16 16.15 22.83 0.68
C ILE A 16 15.42 24.08 1.19
N TYR A 17 15.08 25.00 0.28
CA TYR A 17 14.34 26.21 0.61
C TYR A 17 13.00 25.91 1.28
N ASP A 18 12.22 24.97 0.73
CA ASP A 18 10.92 24.57 1.30
C ASP A 18 11.08 24.00 2.72
N ARG A 19 12.14 23.24 2.99
CA ARG A 19 12.44 22.70 4.34
C ARG A 19 12.88 23.77 5.33
N GLU A 20 13.71 24.72 4.89
CA GLU A 20 14.19 25.82 5.73
C GLU A 20 13.07 26.80 6.13
N ASN A 21 12.00 26.85 5.35
CA ASN A 21 10.84 27.71 5.58
C ASN A 21 9.62 26.95 6.12
N ASP A 22 9.81 25.72 6.64
CA ASP A 22 8.75 24.86 7.18
C ASP A 22 7.52 24.72 6.26
N LYS A 23 7.74 24.78 4.95
CA LYS A 23 6.66 24.75 3.97
C LYS A 23 6.11 23.33 3.87
N GLU A 24 4.86 23.18 4.27
CA GLU A 24 4.18 21.90 4.20
C GLU A 24 3.63 21.64 2.79
N ASN A 25 3.74 20.38 2.33
CA ASN A 25 3.10 20.00 1.08
C ASN A 25 1.58 20.02 1.26
N PRO A 26 0.81 20.78 0.45
CA PRO A 26 -0.65 20.85 0.56
C PRO A 26 -1.36 19.51 0.32
N ASN A 27 -0.68 18.53 -0.29
CA ASN A 27 -1.19 17.19 -0.53
C ASN A 27 -0.76 16.18 0.54
N LYS A 28 -0.05 16.61 1.59
CA LYS A 28 0.32 15.74 2.71
C LYS A 28 -0.94 15.37 3.48
N CYS A 29 -1.18 14.07 3.64
CA CYS A 29 -2.24 13.58 4.51
C CYS A 29 -1.85 13.80 5.97
N GLN A 30 -2.64 14.56 6.72
CA GLN A 30 -2.40 14.79 8.15
C GLN A 30 -2.86 13.60 8.99
N ASN A 31 -2.20 13.39 10.15
CA ASN A 31 -2.57 12.28 11.05
C ASN A 31 -3.97 12.48 11.64
N GLU A 32 -4.32 13.74 11.90
CA GLU A 32 -5.57 14.21 12.48
C GLU A 32 -6.74 13.99 11.52
N SER A 33 -6.45 13.90 10.21
CA SER A 33 -7.45 13.62 9.17
C SER A 33 -7.78 12.12 9.06
N VAL A 34 -7.27 11.27 9.95
CA VAL A 34 -7.52 9.82 9.91
C VAL A 34 -9.02 9.51 9.93
N VAL A 35 -9.43 8.54 9.12
CA VAL A 35 -10.79 8.01 9.17
C VAL A 35 -10.72 6.52 9.41
N ARG A 36 -11.51 6.01 10.36
CA ARG A 36 -11.58 4.59 10.73
C ARG A 36 -13.02 4.11 10.71
N ARG A 37 -13.22 2.79 10.68
CA ARG A 37 -14.57 2.22 10.80
C ARG A 37 -15.15 2.40 12.20
N ASN A 38 -14.30 2.32 13.22
CA ASN A 38 -14.63 2.66 14.60
C ASN A 38 -13.71 3.82 15.03
N GLU A 39 -14.28 5.01 15.15
CA GLU A 39 -13.57 6.26 15.51
C GLU A 39 -13.26 6.34 17.02
N GLU A 40 -14.02 5.63 17.86
CA GLU A 40 -13.80 5.58 19.31
C GLU A 40 -12.57 4.73 19.69
N ARG A 41 -12.11 3.88 18.77
CA ARG A 41 -10.96 2.99 18.96
C ARG A 41 -9.74 3.50 18.21
N ASP A 42 -8.57 3.30 18.82
CA ASP A 42 -7.26 3.65 18.24
C ASP A 42 -7.08 5.16 18.02
N VAL A 43 -7.67 5.95 18.93
CA VAL A 43 -7.48 7.40 19.03
C VAL A 43 -5.99 7.71 19.06
N GLU A 44 -5.60 8.71 18.28
CA GLU A 44 -4.21 9.10 18.15
C GLU A 44 -3.65 9.65 19.46
N SER A 45 -2.33 9.51 19.60
CA SER A 45 -1.61 10.00 20.76
C SER A 45 -0.25 10.50 20.31
N LEU A 46 0.35 11.42 21.06
CA LEU A 46 1.63 12.03 20.71
C LEU A 46 2.73 11.02 20.31
N TRP A 47 2.84 9.91 21.05
CA TRP A 47 3.86 8.87 20.82
C TRP A 47 3.43 7.77 19.84
N ARG A 48 2.15 7.72 19.47
CA ARG A 48 1.59 6.79 18.47
C ARG A 48 0.57 7.52 17.60
N PRO A 49 1.05 8.29 16.60
CA PRO A 49 0.21 8.92 15.60
C PRO A 49 -0.62 7.90 14.81
N SER A 50 -1.65 8.39 14.14
CA SER A 50 -2.65 7.59 13.44
C SER A 50 -2.06 6.52 12.51
N PHE A 51 -1.12 6.88 11.63
CA PHE A 51 -0.58 5.93 10.65
C PHE A 51 0.55 5.05 11.23
N VAL A 52 1.25 5.49 12.28
CA VAL A 52 2.17 4.63 13.04
C VAL A 52 1.42 3.43 13.63
N ARG A 53 0.21 3.66 14.15
CA ARG A 53 -0.64 2.57 14.64
C ARG A 53 -0.99 1.57 13.54
N ASP A 54 -1.22 2.04 12.31
CA ASP A 54 -1.51 1.15 11.19
C ASP A 54 -0.30 0.30 10.81
N ILE A 55 0.91 0.88 10.81
CA ILE A 55 2.17 0.14 10.63
C ILE A 55 2.28 -0.99 11.66
N GLU A 56 2.13 -0.67 12.95
CA GLU A 56 2.26 -1.66 14.01
C GLU A 56 1.21 -2.76 13.90
N LYS A 57 -0.05 -2.41 13.58
CA LYS A 57 -1.12 -3.40 13.37
C LYS A 57 -0.81 -4.34 12.19
N ILE A 58 -0.22 -3.82 11.12
CA ILE A 58 0.18 -4.61 9.94
C ILE A 58 1.35 -5.53 10.29
N LEU A 59 2.39 -5.01 10.95
CA LEU A 59 3.56 -5.80 11.36
C LEU A 59 3.18 -6.96 12.30
N HIS A 60 2.19 -6.76 13.18
CA HIS A 60 1.68 -7.79 14.08
C HIS A 60 0.56 -8.65 13.47
N CYS A 61 0.28 -8.51 12.16
CA CYS A 61 -0.65 -9.39 11.48
C CYS A 61 0.03 -10.75 11.21
N PRO A 62 -0.58 -11.88 11.57
CA PRO A 62 -0.02 -13.21 11.26
C PRO A 62 0.26 -13.43 9.76
N PHE A 63 -0.48 -12.76 8.87
CA PHE A 63 -0.23 -12.84 7.43
C PHE A 63 1.01 -12.05 6.99
N TYR A 64 1.44 -11.06 7.76
CA TYR A 64 2.70 -10.37 7.53
C TYR A 64 3.88 -11.32 7.78
N ASN A 65 3.82 -12.17 8.81
CA ASN A 65 4.84 -13.19 9.07
C ASN A 65 4.94 -14.23 7.95
N ARG A 66 3.84 -14.50 7.25
CA ARG A 66 3.84 -15.38 6.06
C ARG A 66 4.67 -14.81 4.90
N TYR A 67 5.07 -13.53 4.93
CA TYR A 67 6.04 -13.00 3.98
C TYR A 67 7.44 -13.60 4.14
N ALA A 68 7.78 -14.11 5.33
CA ALA A 68 9.03 -14.83 5.55
C ALA A 68 9.01 -16.22 4.88
N ASP A 69 7.83 -16.83 4.76
CA ASP A 69 7.64 -18.21 4.28
C ASP A 69 7.23 -18.30 2.80
N LYS A 70 6.97 -17.18 2.12
CA LYS A 70 6.52 -17.15 0.72
C LYS A 70 7.66 -16.72 -0.22
N THR A 71 8.05 -17.62 -1.12
CA THR A 71 8.94 -17.35 -2.25
C THR A 71 8.21 -16.53 -3.32
N GLN A 72 8.85 -15.48 -3.81
CA GLN A 72 8.41 -14.80 -5.03
C GLN A 72 8.88 -15.62 -6.24
N VAL A 73 7.95 -16.00 -7.13
CA VAL A 73 8.28 -16.86 -8.28
C VAL A 73 8.87 -15.99 -9.41
N PHE A 74 10.10 -16.33 -9.78
CA PHE A 74 11.02 -15.75 -10.77
C PHE A 74 12.00 -14.67 -10.27
N SER A 75 13.19 -15.13 -9.88
CA SER A 75 14.44 -14.39 -10.11
C SER A 75 15.14 -15.02 -11.32
N PHE A 76 15.38 -14.27 -12.39
CA PHE A 76 16.32 -14.68 -13.46
C PHE A 76 17.79 -14.60 -13.01
N TYR A 77 18.04 -14.43 -11.73
CA TYR A 77 19.36 -14.35 -11.12
C TYR A 77 19.59 -15.52 -10.17
N ARG A 78 20.71 -16.24 -10.34
CA ARG A 78 21.21 -17.30 -9.44
C ARG A 78 21.60 -16.70 -8.07
N ASN A 79 20.64 -16.22 -7.30
CA ASN A 79 20.79 -15.92 -5.87
C ASN A 79 19.40 -15.94 -5.22
N ASP A 80 19.13 -17.02 -4.49
CA ASP A 80 17.89 -17.25 -3.74
C ASP A 80 17.75 -16.33 -2.50
N ASP A 81 18.76 -15.51 -2.22
CA ASP A 81 18.77 -14.59 -1.06
C ASP A 81 17.93 -13.32 -1.29
N ILE A 82 17.45 -13.04 -2.51
CA ILE A 82 16.67 -11.83 -2.88
C ILE A 82 15.15 -12.13 -3.04
N THR A 83 14.71 -13.39 -2.94
CA THR A 83 13.36 -13.84 -3.34
C THR A 83 12.36 -14.00 -2.19
N ARG A 84 12.58 -13.35 -1.04
CA ARG A 84 11.63 -13.35 0.08
C ARG A 84 10.72 -12.13 -0.02
N ARG A 85 9.40 -12.35 -0.09
CA ARG A 85 8.39 -11.29 -0.18
C ARG A 85 8.52 -10.26 0.97
N GLY A 86 9.03 -10.67 2.12
CA GLY A 86 9.35 -9.76 3.23
C GLY A 86 10.41 -8.71 2.89
N LEU A 87 11.49 -9.11 2.21
CA LEU A 87 12.54 -8.18 1.76
C LEU A 87 12.02 -7.24 0.67
N HIS A 88 11.18 -7.76 -0.24
CA HIS A 88 10.53 -6.94 -1.27
C HIS A 88 9.72 -5.80 -0.63
N VAL A 89 8.83 -6.13 0.31
CA VAL A 89 7.97 -5.17 1.00
C VAL A 89 8.79 -4.13 1.78
N GLN A 90 9.88 -4.55 2.43
CA GLN A 90 10.80 -3.64 3.12
C GLN A 90 11.54 -2.70 2.16
N LEU A 91 12.00 -3.21 1.02
CA LEU A 91 12.67 -2.40 -0.01
C LEU A 91 11.71 -1.39 -0.64
N VAL A 92 10.48 -1.80 -0.95
CA VAL A 92 9.40 -0.91 -1.43
C VAL A 92 9.14 0.20 -0.41
N SER A 93 8.96 -0.14 0.88
CA SER A 93 8.79 0.85 1.94
C SER A 93 9.96 1.85 1.99
N ARG A 94 11.20 1.36 1.93
CA ARG A 94 12.38 2.22 1.98
C ARG A 94 12.45 3.20 0.80
N ILE A 95 12.20 2.71 -0.42
CA ILE A 95 12.22 3.54 -1.62
C ILE A 95 11.06 4.54 -1.60
N ALA A 96 9.85 4.09 -1.28
CA ALA A 96 8.66 4.93 -1.25
C ALA A 96 8.77 6.04 -0.21
N ARG A 97 9.28 5.76 0.99
CA ARG A 97 9.53 6.77 2.03
C ARG A 97 10.61 7.77 1.63
N ASN A 98 11.64 7.35 0.89
CA ASN A 98 12.66 8.27 0.37
C ASN A 98 12.03 9.27 -0.62
N ILE A 99 11.23 8.76 -1.57
CA ILE A 99 10.48 9.61 -2.51
C ILE A 99 9.52 10.53 -1.75
N GLY A 100 8.76 10.00 -0.79
CA GLY A 100 7.83 10.77 0.04
C GLY A 100 8.52 11.87 0.85
N SER A 101 9.74 11.63 1.34
CA SER A 101 10.51 12.60 2.12
C SER A 101 10.99 13.77 1.27
N LEU A 102 11.32 13.52 0.00
CA LEU A 102 11.67 14.57 -0.96
C LEU A 102 10.44 15.38 -1.37
N LEU A 103 9.26 14.75 -1.41
CA LEU A 103 8.00 15.40 -1.72
C LEU A 103 7.31 16.04 -0.51
N GLY A 104 7.80 15.86 0.72
CA GLY A 104 7.14 16.38 1.93
C GLY A 104 5.80 15.69 2.25
N LEU A 105 5.65 14.40 1.93
CA LEU A 105 4.43 13.61 2.17
C LEU A 105 4.49 12.88 3.53
N ASN A 106 3.35 12.31 3.94
CA ASN A 106 3.25 11.56 5.20
C ASN A 106 3.96 10.20 5.08
N LEU A 107 5.11 10.08 5.74
CA LEU A 107 5.97 8.90 5.63
C LEU A 107 5.38 7.67 6.33
N ASP A 108 4.61 7.88 7.40
CA ASP A 108 3.99 6.78 8.16
C ASP A 108 2.84 6.16 7.37
N LEU A 109 2.04 6.98 6.68
CA LEU A 109 1.01 6.49 5.77
C LEU A 109 1.64 5.71 4.60
N ILE A 110 2.72 6.24 4.00
CA ILE A 110 3.44 5.57 2.92
C ILE A 110 3.98 4.21 3.38
N GLU A 111 4.56 4.15 4.57
CA GLU A 111 5.06 2.92 5.17
C GLU A 111 3.93 1.93 5.42
N ALA A 112 2.83 2.35 6.04
CA ALA A 112 1.67 1.50 6.31
C ALA A 112 1.13 0.87 5.00
N ILE A 113 0.97 1.68 3.94
CA ILE A 113 0.54 1.19 2.62
C ILE A 113 1.55 0.19 2.07
N SER A 114 2.85 0.54 2.10
CA SER A 114 3.92 -0.31 1.56
C SER A 114 3.98 -1.65 2.29
N LEU A 115 3.79 -1.70 3.61
CA LEU A 115 3.81 -2.95 4.37
C LEU A 115 2.57 -3.81 4.13
N GLY A 116 1.42 -3.18 3.93
CA GLY A 116 0.13 -3.84 3.73
C GLY A 116 -0.18 -4.28 2.30
N HIS A 117 0.51 -3.72 1.29
CA HIS A 117 0.11 -3.86 -0.11
C HIS A 117 0.03 -5.32 -0.58
N ASP A 118 1.04 -6.12 -0.25
CA ASP A 118 1.20 -7.48 -0.80
C ASP A 118 0.65 -8.59 0.12
N ILE A 119 -0.04 -8.23 1.21
CA ILE A 119 -0.31 -9.17 2.32
C ILE A 119 -1.31 -10.25 1.94
N GLY A 120 -2.19 -9.92 0.99
CA GLY A 120 -3.18 -10.80 0.39
C GLY A 120 -2.65 -11.59 -0.80
N HIS A 121 -1.36 -11.50 -1.15
CA HIS A 121 -0.87 -12.20 -2.32
C HIS A 121 -0.85 -13.72 -2.08
N THR A 122 -1.43 -14.41 -3.06
CA THR A 122 -1.46 -15.86 -3.21
C THR A 122 -0.06 -16.50 -3.13
N PRO A 123 0.03 -17.79 -2.77
CA PRO A 123 1.20 -18.61 -3.10
C PRO A 123 1.51 -18.55 -4.60
N PHE A 124 2.78 -18.75 -4.97
CA PHE A 124 3.26 -18.77 -6.36
C PHE A 124 3.06 -17.48 -7.17
N GLY A 125 2.86 -16.33 -6.52
CA GLY A 125 2.76 -15.05 -7.22
C GLY A 125 1.60 -15.01 -8.22
N HIS A 126 1.81 -14.33 -9.35
CA HIS A 126 0.81 -14.14 -10.41
C HIS A 126 0.28 -15.46 -11.00
N ALA A 127 1.05 -16.55 -10.93
CA ALA A 127 0.55 -17.86 -11.34
C ALA A 127 -0.61 -18.31 -10.44
N GLY A 128 -0.45 -18.22 -9.11
CA GLY A 128 -1.51 -18.56 -8.18
C GLY A 128 -2.73 -17.62 -8.29
N GLU A 129 -2.49 -16.34 -8.56
CA GLU A 129 -3.57 -15.37 -8.79
C GLU A 129 -4.38 -15.67 -10.06
N ARG A 130 -3.72 -16.06 -11.16
CA ARG A 130 -4.41 -16.49 -12.40
C ARG A 130 -5.26 -17.73 -12.16
N PHE A 131 -4.69 -18.79 -11.58
CA PHE A 131 -5.43 -20.01 -11.30
C PHE A 131 -6.62 -19.77 -10.37
N LEU A 132 -6.45 -18.99 -9.30
CA LEU A 132 -7.55 -18.65 -8.41
C LEU A 132 -8.60 -17.76 -9.09
N SER A 133 -8.19 -16.88 -10.00
CA SER A 133 -9.11 -16.07 -10.79
C SER A 133 -9.96 -16.91 -11.73
N GLU A 134 -9.37 -17.87 -12.43
CA GLU A 134 -10.08 -18.80 -13.31
C GLU A 134 -11.10 -19.64 -12.52
N LEU A 135 -10.67 -20.26 -11.42
CA LEU A 135 -11.56 -21.04 -10.55
C LEU A 135 -12.71 -20.21 -9.99
N LEU A 136 -12.44 -18.97 -9.55
CA LEU A 136 -13.47 -18.08 -9.01
C LEU A 136 -14.43 -17.61 -10.10
N GLN A 137 -13.92 -17.38 -11.31
CA GLN A 137 -14.71 -16.95 -12.45
C GLN A 137 -15.69 -18.05 -12.87
N ASP A 138 -15.24 -19.30 -12.95
CA ASP A 138 -16.06 -20.46 -13.34
C ASP A 138 -17.20 -20.73 -12.35
N ASN A 139 -16.95 -20.52 -11.05
CA ASN A 139 -17.93 -20.83 -10.01
C ASN A 139 -18.85 -19.65 -9.64
N THR A 140 -18.38 -18.42 -9.76
CA THR A 140 -19.09 -17.24 -9.21
C THR A 140 -19.23 -16.08 -10.18
N GLY A 141 -18.56 -16.12 -11.33
CA GLY A 141 -18.53 -15.01 -12.29
C GLY A 141 -17.67 -13.81 -11.84
N ARG A 142 -16.75 -14.02 -10.89
CA ARG A 142 -15.93 -12.98 -10.23
C ARG A 142 -14.44 -13.32 -10.34
N TYR A 143 -13.57 -12.31 -10.33
CA TYR A 143 -12.11 -12.49 -10.43
C TYR A 143 -11.40 -12.30 -9.09
N PHE A 144 -10.30 -13.03 -8.89
CA PHE A 144 -9.42 -12.83 -7.75
C PHE A 144 -8.47 -11.65 -8.05
N ASN A 145 -8.21 -10.82 -7.04
CA ASN A 145 -7.26 -9.71 -7.13
C ASN A 145 -6.50 -9.63 -5.81
N HIS A 146 -5.17 -9.72 -5.83
CA HIS A 146 -4.37 -9.76 -4.60
C HIS A 146 -4.54 -8.49 -3.74
N ASN A 147 -4.56 -7.31 -4.35
CA ASN A 147 -4.74 -6.03 -3.66
C ASN A 147 -6.09 -5.94 -2.92
N VAL A 148 -7.15 -6.48 -3.51
CA VAL A 148 -8.47 -6.55 -2.88
C VAL A 148 -8.47 -7.57 -1.75
N HIS A 149 -7.76 -8.69 -1.93
CA HIS A 149 -7.55 -9.65 -0.85
C HIS A 149 -6.71 -9.06 0.30
N SER A 150 -5.72 -8.21 0.02
CA SER A 150 -4.93 -7.50 1.03
C SER A 150 -5.83 -6.63 1.92
N VAL A 151 -6.74 -5.87 1.32
CA VAL A 151 -7.75 -5.09 2.05
C VAL A 151 -8.62 -6.01 2.91
N ARG A 152 -9.12 -7.13 2.37
CA ARG A 152 -9.92 -8.09 3.16
C ARG A 152 -9.15 -8.61 4.36
N VAL A 153 -7.88 -9.00 4.19
CA VAL A 153 -7.07 -9.53 5.29
C VAL A 153 -7.01 -8.51 6.42
N LEU A 154 -6.69 -7.25 6.09
CA LEU A 154 -6.51 -6.18 7.07
C LEU A 154 -7.83 -5.72 7.72
N ASP A 155 -8.89 -5.62 6.94
CA ASP A 155 -10.15 -4.98 7.34
C ASP A 155 -11.18 -5.98 7.87
N THR A 156 -11.30 -7.16 7.27
CA THR A 156 -12.35 -8.13 7.59
C THR A 156 -11.82 -9.32 8.39
N MET A 157 -10.73 -9.95 7.97
CA MET A 157 -10.26 -11.20 8.60
C MET A 157 -9.66 -10.97 9.98
N PHE A 158 -8.82 -9.94 10.13
CA PHE A 158 -8.21 -9.59 11.41
C PHE A 158 -8.87 -8.40 12.10
N ALA A 159 -9.73 -7.67 11.38
CA ALA A 159 -10.53 -6.55 11.87
C ALA A 159 -9.74 -5.60 12.80
N ARG A 160 -8.53 -5.21 12.36
CA ARG A 160 -7.60 -4.41 13.18
C ARG A 160 -7.94 -2.92 13.18
N ASN A 161 -9.08 -2.52 12.62
CA ASN A 161 -9.52 -1.13 12.52
C ASN A 161 -8.43 -0.24 11.86
N ILE A 162 -7.86 -0.70 10.74
CA ILE A 162 -6.88 0.06 9.94
C ILE A 162 -7.56 1.30 9.36
N SER A 163 -6.82 2.41 9.18
CA SER A 163 -7.41 3.62 8.59
C SER A 163 -7.88 3.38 7.15
N LEU A 164 -8.94 4.08 6.76
CA LEU A 164 -9.45 4.01 5.40
C LEU A 164 -8.43 4.52 4.38
N GLN A 165 -7.57 5.47 4.77
CA GLN A 165 -6.46 5.96 3.95
C GLN A 165 -5.45 4.85 3.64
N THR A 166 -5.03 4.09 4.65
CA THR A 166 -4.12 2.95 4.44
C THR A 166 -4.80 1.88 3.59
N LEU A 167 -6.07 1.56 3.85
CA LEU A 167 -6.82 0.58 3.04
C LEU A 167 -6.98 1.03 1.58
N ASP A 168 -7.25 2.31 1.33
CA ASP A 168 -7.38 2.86 -0.02
C ASP A 168 -6.04 2.82 -0.77
N GLY A 169 -4.92 3.17 -0.11
CA GLY A 169 -3.60 3.02 -0.69
C GLY A 169 -3.25 1.56 -1.00
N VAL A 170 -3.57 0.63 -0.10
CA VAL A 170 -3.43 -0.81 -0.33
C VAL A 170 -4.37 -1.31 -1.43
N LEU A 171 -5.54 -0.71 -1.63
CA LEU A 171 -6.41 -1.09 -2.75
C LEU A 171 -5.89 -0.57 -4.09
N CYS A 172 -5.39 0.67 -4.10
CA CYS A 172 -5.02 1.39 -5.31
C CYS A 172 -3.59 1.12 -5.79
N HIS A 173 -2.76 0.42 -5.01
CA HIS A 173 -1.48 -0.05 -5.53
C HIS A 173 -1.76 -1.07 -6.64
N ASN A 174 -1.45 -0.69 -7.86
CA ASN A 174 -1.49 -1.61 -8.98
C ASN A 174 -0.37 -1.23 -9.93
N GLY A 175 0.76 -1.91 -9.77
CA GLY A 175 1.93 -1.75 -10.64
C GLY A 175 1.81 -2.54 -11.95
N GLU A 176 0.80 -3.39 -12.11
CA GLU A 176 0.75 -4.35 -13.22
C GLU A 176 0.08 -3.81 -14.49
N PHE A 177 -0.59 -2.66 -14.41
CA PHE A 177 -0.94 -1.92 -15.61
C PHE A 177 0.21 -0.98 -15.95
N GLU A 178 1.10 -1.40 -16.86
CA GLU A 178 2.03 -0.50 -17.54
C GLU A 178 1.24 0.63 -18.25
N LYS A 179 0.87 1.68 -17.52
CA LYS A 179 0.52 2.95 -18.13
C LYS A 179 1.82 3.71 -18.33
N ARG A 180 2.27 3.74 -19.59
CA ARG A 180 3.45 4.49 -20.09
C ARG A 180 3.32 6.02 -19.96
N SER A 181 2.36 6.52 -19.18
CA SER A 181 2.13 7.94 -18.94
C SER A 181 1.58 8.13 -17.52
N ILE A 182 2.14 9.12 -16.81
CA ILE A 182 1.53 9.68 -15.60
C ILE A 182 0.25 10.37 -16.06
N VAL A 183 -0.86 9.63 -16.04
CA VAL A 183 -2.17 10.24 -16.23
C VAL A 183 -2.54 10.86 -14.89
N GLN A 184 -2.62 12.19 -14.84
CA GLN A 184 -3.15 12.90 -13.70
C GLN A 184 -4.60 12.47 -13.50
N PHE A 185 -4.83 11.50 -12.62
CA PHE A 185 -6.18 11.25 -12.13
C PHE A 185 -6.57 12.51 -11.35
N LEU A 186 -7.55 13.24 -11.90
CA LEU A 186 -8.27 14.29 -11.16
C LEU A 186 -8.63 13.71 -9.80
N TYR A 187 -8.01 14.26 -8.75
CA TYR A 187 -8.33 13.97 -7.36
C TYR A 187 -9.80 14.33 -7.15
N VAL A 188 -10.64 13.30 -7.10
CA VAL A 188 -12.04 13.46 -6.74
C VAL A 188 -12.10 13.50 -5.21
N PRO A 189 -12.85 14.43 -4.59
CA PRO A 189 -12.86 14.60 -3.14
C PRO A 189 -13.11 13.30 -2.36
N PHE A 190 -12.44 13.20 -1.21
CA PHE A 190 -12.30 12.03 -0.32
C PHE A 190 -13.62 11.29 0.02
N GLN A 191 -14.77 11.96 -0.08
CA GLN A 191 -16.11 11.38 0.11
C GLN A 191 -16.44 10.25 -0.88
N ILE A 192 -15.79 10.20 -2.05
CA ILE A 192 -16.03 9.18 -3.08
C ILE A 192 -15.19 7.90 -2.85
N SER A 193 -14.15 7.92 -2.01
CA SER A 193 -13.36 6.71 -1.68
C SER A 193 -14.15 5.75 -0.81
N MET A 194 -14.98 6.24 0.12
CA MET A 194 -15.87 5.39 0.91
C MET A 194 -16.91 4.69 0.03
N LEU A 195 -17.37 5.39 -1.02
CA LEU A 195 -18.21 4.81 -2.06
C LEU A 195 -17.41 3.83 -2.91
N LYS A 196 -16.15 4.09 -3.29
CA LYS A 196 -15.27 3.14 -4.01
C LYS A 196 -14.86 1.92 -3.19
N LEU A 197 -14.70 2.01 -1.88
CA LEU A 197 -14.42 0.87 -1.01
C LEU A 197 -15.68 0.05 -0.82
N LYS A 198 -16.82 0.70 -0.53
CA LYS A 198 -18.15 0.06 -0.54
C LYS A 198 -18.47 -0.54 -1.90
N ASN A 199 -18.18 0.14 -3.00
CA ASN A 199 -18.42 -0.28 -4.40
C ASN A 199 -17.35 -1.24 -4.93
N ALA A 200 -16.13 -1.28 -4.40
CA ALA A 200 -15.17 -2.35 -4.70
C ALA A 200 -15.57 -3.62 -3.97
N MET A 201 -16.13 -3.49 -2.77
CA MET A 201 -16.75 -4.59 -2.01
C MET A 201 -18.13 -5.00 -2.57
N LEU A 202 -18.93 -4.08 -3.14
CA LEU A 202 -20.33 -4.31 -3.58
C LEU A 202 -20.56 -4.31 -5.11
N THR A 203 -19.79 -3.57 -5.91
CA THR A 203 -20.07 -3.32 -7.35
C THR A 203 -18.93 -3.65 -8.33
N LYS A 204 -17.73 -4.00 -7.87
CA LYS A 204 -16.85 -4.84 -8.68
C LYS A 204 -17.12 -6.29 -8.31
N ARG A 205 -17.34 -7.10 -9.33
CA ARG A 205 -17.51 -8.55 -9.28
C ARG A 205 -16.29 -9.23 -8.64
N ILE A 206 -16.12 -9.12 -7.32
CA ILE A 206 -15.07 -9.74 -6.51
C ILE A 206 -15.69 -10.39 -5.25
N LEU A 207 -16.03 -11.69 -5.30
CA LEU A 207 -16.43 -12.40 -4.07
C LEU A 207 -15.14 -12.71 -3.36
N ILE A 208 -15.18 -12.35 -2.11
CA ILE A 208 -14.16 -12.60 -1.14
C ILE A 208 -14.79 -13.73 -0.30
N PHE A 209 -14.26 -14.96 -0.41
CA PHE A 209 -14.71 -16.16 0.33
C PHE A 209 -15.08 -15.89 1.79
#